data_AF-A0A7C5PTL1-F1
#
_entry.id   AF-A0A7C5PTL1-F1
#
_cell.length_a   1.000
_cell.length_b   1.000
_cell.length_c   1.000
_cell.angle_alpha   90.00
_cell.angle_beta   90.00
_cell.angle_gamma   90.00
#
_symmetry.space_group_name_H-M   'P 1'
#
loop_
_entity.id
_entity.type
_entity.pdbx_description
1 polymer ?
#
loop_
_entity_poly.entity_id
_entity_poly.type
_entity_poly.pdbx_seq_one_letter_code
_entity_poly.pdbx_strand_id
1 'polypeptide(L)' 'MTRGTGAGAKMPARFVTGSILGHVVTMTLTSAIGLMALFLVDFADLFFLSLLGKTEITAAIGFAGMIAF' A
#
# COMPACT_ATOMS: atom_id res chain seq x y z
N MET A 1 -18.50 49.57 12.72
CA MET A 1 -18.63 48.22 12.12
C MET A 1 -17.36 47.91 11.34
N THR A 2 -16.35 47.32 11.97
CA THR A 2 -15.16 46.78 11.26
C THR A 2 -14.91 45.38 11.80
N ARG A 3 -15.24 44.39 10.97
CA ARG A 3 -15.31 42.97 11.32
C ARG A 3 -13.89 42.41 11.46
N GLY A 4 -13.66 41.64 12.53
CA GLY A 4 -12.35 41.17 12.96
C GLY A 4 -11.59 40.34 11.93
N THR A 5 -10.28 40.59 11.87
CA THR A 5 -9.29 39.73 11.24
C THR A 5 -9.09 38.49 12.10
N GLY A 6 -9.91 37.46 11.84
CA GLY A 6 -9.62 36.09 12.25
C GLY A 6 -8.47 35.55 11.42
N ALA A 7 -7.23 35.82 11.85
CA ALA A 7 -6.04 35.16 11.33
C ALA A 7 -6.11 33.68 11.71
N GLY A 8 -6.77 32.87 10.88
CA GLY A 8 -6.60 31.42 10.91
C GLY A 8 -5.14 31.14 10.61
N ALA A 9 -4.41 30.64 11.62
CA ALA A 9 -3.03 30.22 11.48
C ALA A 9 -2.93 29.27 10.27
N LYS A 10 -2.37 29.77 9.17
CA LYS A 10 -2.21 29.04 7.92
C LYS A 10 -1.12 27.99 8.17
N MET A 11 -1.50 26.82 8.69
CA MET A 11 -0.58 25.71 8.86
C MET A 11 0.11 25.46 7.52
N PRO A 12 1.45 25.56 7.44
CA PRO A 12 2.15 25.32 6.19
C PRO A 12 1.83 23.91 5.72
N ALA A 13 1.47 23.76 4.44
CA ALA A 13 1.18 22.46 3.86
C ALA A 13 2.45 21.60 3.92
N ARG A 14 2.42 20.55 4.76
CA ARG A 14 3.58 19.70 5.10
C ARG A 14 4.20 18.99 3.90
N PHE A 15 3.43 18.84 2.82
CA PHE A 15 3.82 18.07 1.64
C PHE A 15 4.20 18.92 0.41
N VAL A 16 4.33 20.23 0.58
CA VAL A 16 4.70 21.15 -0.53
C VAL A 16 5.98 21.95 -0.24
N THR A 17 6.65 21.63 0.87
CA THR A 17 7.87 22.30 1.31
C THR A 17 9.00 21.28 1.47
N GLY A 18 10.21 21.62 1.00
CA GLY A 18 11.41 20.78 1.13
C GLY A 18 11.84 20.07 -0.16
N SER A 19 12.71 19.06 -0.03
CA SER A 19 13.29 18.31 -1.16
C SER A 19 12.25 17.38 -1.81
N ILE A 20 12.05 17.54 -3.12
CA ILE A 20 11.17 16.70 -3.95
C ILE A 20 11.56 15.22 -3.84
N LEU A 21 12.86 14.92 -3.80
CA LEU A 21 13.35 13.55 -3.75
C LEU A 21 12.94 12.84 -2.44
N GLY A 22 13.01 13.54 -1.31
CA GLY A 22 12.56 13.00 -0.02
C GLY A 22 11.06 12.76 0.03
N HIS A 23 10.29 13.61 -0.66
CA HIS A 23 8.85 13.45 -0.83
C HIS A 23 8.48 12.19 -1.61
N VAL A 24 9.10 12.03 -2.77
CA VAL A 24 8.89 10.86 -3.63
C VAL A 24 9.27 9.59 -2.88
N VAL A 25 10.44 9.57 -2.23
CA VAL A 25 10.89 8.40 -1.48
C VAL A 25 9.89 8.01 -0.38
N THR A 26 9.42 8.95 0.44
CA THR A 26 8.49 8.64 1.53
C THR A 26 7.10 8.21 1.04
N MET A 27 6.58 8.86 0.00
CA MET A 27 5.30 8.47 -0.62
C MET A 27 5.39 7.10 -1.30
N THR A 28 6.44 6.86 -2.10
CA THR A 28 6.65 5.59 -2.80
C THR A 28 6.94 4.45 -1.82
N LEU A 29 7.74 4.68 -0.78
CA LEU A 29 8.06 3.66 0.23
C LEU A 29 6.78 3.17 0.93
N THR A 30 5.88 4.08 1.28
CA THR A 30 4.60 3.72 1.91
C THR A 30 3.77 2.83 0.98
N SER A 31 3.71 3.16 -0.32
CA SER A 31 3.06 2.32 -1.33
C SER A 31 3.73 0.96 -1.50
N ALA A 32 5.06 0.92 -1.54
CA ALA A 32 5.84 -0.30 -1.67
C ALA A 32 5.61 -1.26 -0.49
N ILE A 33 5.55 -0.75 0.74
CA ILE A 33 5.22 -1.56 1.93
C ILE A 33 3.83 -2.19 1.78
N GLY A 34 2.84 -1.44 1.29
CA GLY A 34 1.48 -1.95 1.04
C GLY A 34 1.47 -3.09 0.01
N LEU A 35 2.18 -2.95 -1.10
CA LEU A 35 2.30 -4.00 -2.11
C LEU A 35 3.03 -5.24 -1.58
N MET A 36 4.10 -5.05 -0.82
CA MET A 36 4.83 -6.15 -0.18
C MET A 36 3.94 -6.93 0.80
N ALA A 37 3.04 -6.25 1.51
CA ALA A 37 2.09 -6.89 2.40
C ALA A 37 1.07 -7.78 1.65
N LEU A 38 0.57 -7.34 0.49
CA LEU A 38 -0.34 -8.15 -0.34
C LEU A 38 0.34 -9.44 -0.82
N PHE A 39 1.54 -9.31 -1.42
CA PHE A 39 2.32 -10.48 -1.86
C PHE A 39 2.60 -11.47 -0.72
N LEU A 40 2.85 -10.96 0.49
CA LEU A 40 3.09 -11.81 1.66
C LEU A 40 1.83 -12.58 2.08
N VAL A 41 0.66 -11.95 2.03
CA VAL A 41 -0.63 -12.59 2.28
C VAL A 41 -0.92 -13.65 1.21
N ASP A 42 -0.72 -13.33 -0.07
CA ASP A 42 -0.93 -14.29 -1.17
C ASP A 42 -0.01 -15.51 -1.05
N PHE A 43 1.25 -15.30 -0.64
CA PHE A 43 2.18 -16.39 -0.36
C PHE A 43 1.72 -17.25 0.82
N ALA A 44 1.26 -16.62 1.90
CA ALA A 44 0.75 -17.33 3.06
C ALA A 44 -0.46 -18.20 2.68
N ASP A 45 -1.40 -17.65 1.89
CA ASP A 45 -2.59 -18.37 1.43
C ASP A 45 -2.21 -19.61 0.61
N LEU A 46 -1.31 -19.48 -0.36
CA LEU A 46 -0.83 -20.62 -1.15
C LEU A 46 -0.08 -21.66 -0.29
N PHE A 47 0.71 -21.21 0.69
CA PHE A 47 1.39 -22.09 1.62
C PHE A 47 0.39 -22.92 2.44
N PHE A 48 -0.60 -22.28 3.06
CA PHE A 48 -1.63 -23.00 3.83
C PHE A 48 -2.46 -23.93 2.96
N LEU A 49 -2.85 -23.50 1.75
CA LEU A 49 -3.60 -24.34 0.82
C LEU A 49 -2.80 -25.56 0.36
N SER A 50 -1.48 -25.42 0.16
CA SER A 50 -0.60 -26.54 -0.17
C SER A 50 -0.56 -27.61 0.94
N LEU A 51 -0.78 -27.22 2.21
CA LEU A 51 -0.80 -28.15 3.34
C LEU A 51 -2.12 -28.94 3.45
N LEU A 52 -3.21 -28.48 2.83
CA LEU A 52 -4.53 -29.16 2.87
C LEU A 52 -4.56 -30.47 2.06
N GLY A 53 -3.48 -30.81 1.33
CA GLY A 53 -3.34 -32.07 0.59
C GLY A 53 -4.24 -32.20 -0.64
N LYS A 54 -5.02 -31.16 -0.97
CA LYS A 54 -5.85 -31.08 -2.17
C LYS A 54 -5.05 -30.45 -3.30
N THR A 55 -4.22 -31.27 -3.92
CA THR A 55 -3.32 -30.89 -5.02
C THR A 55 -4.06 -30.30 -6.22
N GLU A 56 -5.28 -30.75 -6.49
CA GLU A 56 -6.14 -30.23 -7.57
C GLU A 56 -6.49 -28.76 -7.37
N ILE A 57 -6.87 -28.38 -6.14
CA ILE A 57 -7.28 -27.02 -5.80
C ILE A 57 -6.05 -26.10 -5.72
N THR A 58 -4.93 -26.59 -5.17
CA THR A 58 -3.68 -25.81 -5.09
C THR A 58 -3.10 -25.53 -6.48
N ALA A 59 -3.16 -26.50 -7.40
CA ALA A 59 -2.73 -26.31 -8.80
C ALA A 59 -3.63 -25.33 -9.56
N ALA A 60 -4.95 -25.41 -9.36
CA ALA A 60 -5.91 -24.49 -9.97
C ALA A 60 -5.72 -23.04 -9.49
N ILE A 61 -5.52 -22.85 -8.18
CA ILE A 61 -5.27 -21.51 -7.60
C ILE A 61 -3.91 -20.97 -8.04
N GLY A 62 -2.88 -21.82 -8.19
CA GLY A 62 -1.60 -21.41 -8.77
C GLY A 62 -1.73 -20.91 -10.22
N PHE A 63 -2.58 -21.53 -11.03
CA PHE A 63 -2.88 -21.06 -12.39
C PHE A 63 -3.68 -19.74 -12.38
N ALA A 64 -4.67 -19.62 -11.48
CA ALA A 64 -5.45 -18.38 -11.31
C ALA A 64 -4.59 -17.22 -10.77
N GLY A 65 -3.64 -17.51 -9.87
CA GLY A 65 -2.69 -16.53 -9.32
C GLY A 65 -1.75 -15.94 -10.38
N MET A 66 -1.49 -16.66 -11.47
CA MET A 66 -0.73 -16.14 -12.62
C MET A 66 -1.47 -15.05 -13.41
N ILE A 67 -2.80 -14.93 -13.23
CA ILE A 67 -3.68 -13.95 -13.91
C ILE A 67 -4.06 -12.80 -12.97
N ALA A 68 -3.99 -13.00 -11.65
CA ALA A 68 -4.35 -11.99 -10.65
C ALA A 68 -3.37 -10.81 -10.56
N PHE A 69 -2.21 -10.91 -11.21
CA PHE A 69 -1.17 -9.89 -11.32
C PHE A 69 -0.96 -9.47 -12.78
#